data_AF-A0A1Q6PZ61-F1
#
_entry.id   AF-A0A1Q6PZ61-F1
#
_cell.length_a   1.000
_cell.length_b   1.000
_cell.length_c   1.000
_cell.angle_alpha   90.00
_cell.angle_beta   90.00
_cell.angle_gamma   90.00
#
_symmetry.space_group_name_H-M   'P 1'
#
loop_
_entity.id
_entity.type
_entity.pdbx_description
1 polymer ?
#
loop_
_entity_poly.entity_id
_entity_poly.type
_entity_poly.pdbx_seq_one_letter_code
_entity_poly.pdbx_strand_id
1 'polypeptide(L)' 'MGPWYYEVVSFDGDYVNLRRTDIESDELNPVALALLPPEIEVGSKIKCEYFQYEIIG' A
#
# COMPACT_ATOMS: atom_id res chain seq x y z
N MET A 1 -9.91 -8.90 -9.89
CA MET A 1 -9.10 -9.23 -8.69
C MET A 1 -8.75 -7.92 -8.02
N GLY A 2 -8.89 -7.84 -6.70
CA GLY A 2 -9.20 -6.58 -6.03
C GLY A 2 -10.70 -6.23 -6.11
N PRO A 3 -11.13 -5.10 -5.52
CA PRO A 3 -10.28 -4.08 -4.91
C PRO A 3 -9.81 -4.48 -3.50
N TRP A 4 -8.57 -4.12 -3.19
CA TRP A 4 -8.00 -4.21 -1.85
C TRP A 4 -7.50 -2.85 -1.40
N TYR A 5 -7.62 -2.58 -0.11
CA TYR A 5 -7.33 -1.27 0.44
C TYR A 5 -6.20 -1.36 1.44
N TYR A 6 -5.25 -0.46 1.31
CA TYR A 6 -4.04 -0.43 2.08
C TYR A 6 -3.78 0.97 2.64
N GLU A 7 -3.00 1.03 3.70
CA GLU A 7 -2.39 2.23 4.23
C GLU A 7 -0.88 2.03 4.31
N VAL A 8 -0.13 3.05 3.90
CA VAL A 8 1.33 3.06 4.02
C VAL A 8 1.71 3.27 5.48
N VAL A 9 2.34 2.27 6.10
CA VAL A 9 2.72 2.31 7.51
C VAL A 9 4.16 2.80 7.69
N SER A 10 5.09 2.33 6.86
CA SER A 10 6.49 2.72 6.96
C SER A 10 7.25 2.47 5.65
N PHE A 11 8.41 3.11 5.52
CA PHE A 11 9.39 2.85 4.47
C PHE A 11 10.60 2.15 5.08
N ASP A 12 11.12 1.14 4.40
CA ASP A 12 12.32 0.40 4.76
C ASP A 12 13.19 0.20 3.51
N GLY A 13 14.07 1.17 3.25
CA GLY A 13 14.87 1.22 2.02
C GLY A 13 14.00 1.30 0.75
N ASP A 14 14.15 0.31 -0.13
CA ASP A 14 13.38 0.20 -1.38
C ASP A 14 12.00 -0.47 -1.19
N TYR A 15 11.62 -0.79 0.05
CA TYR A 15 10.34 -1.42 0.37
C TYR A 15 9.44 -0.51 1.20
N VAL A 16 8.14 -0.72 1.03
CA VAL A 16 7.06 -0.01 1.72
C VAL A 16 6.19 -1.03 2.41
N ASN A 17 5.96 -0.85 3.71
CA ASN A 17 5.09 -1.71 4.48
C ASN A 17 3.65 -1.20 4.38
N LEU A 18 2.79 -2.00 3.75
CA LEU A 18 1.37 -1.72 3.59
C LEU A 18 0.54 -2.54 4.57
N ARG A 19 -0.34 -1.88 5.32
CA ARG A 19 -1.34 -2.57 6.14
C ARG A 19 -2.67 -2.60 5.41
N ARG A 20 -3.34 -3.75 5.40
CA ARG A 20 -4.70 -3.88 4.86
C ARG A 20 -5.69 -3.10 5.73
N THR A 21 -6.58 -2.35 5.11
CA THR A 21 -7.60 -1.53 5.82
C THR A 21 -9.02 -2.02 5.62
N ASP A 22 -9.26 -2.93 4.68
CA ASP A 22 -10.54 -3.58 4.43
C ASP A 22 -10.79 -4.82 5.29
N ILE A 23 -9.78 -5.29 6.01
CA ILE A 23 -9.87 -6.37 7.00
C ILE A 23 -9.13 -5.95 8.26
N GLU A 24 -9.54 -6.50 9.41
CA GLU A 24 -8.83 -6.29 10.66
C GLU A 24 -7.57 -7.19 10.67
N SER A 25 -6.42 -6.60 10.34
CA SER A 25 -5.14 -7.29 10.28
C SER A 25 -4.01 -6.35 10.69
N ASP A 26 -3.14 -6.86 11.57
CA ASP A 26 -1.88 -6.21 11.96
C ASP A 26 -0.71 -6.66 11.09
N GLU A 27 -0.95 -7.53 10.10
CA GLU A 27 0.11 -7.99 9.19
C GLU A 27 0.50 -6.89 8.20
N LEU A 28 1.81 -6.65 8.11
CA LEU A 28 2.40 -5.72 7.15
C LEU A 28 2.78 -6.47 5.88
N ASN A 29 2.44 -5.88 4.74
CA ASN A 29 2.74 -6.39 3.41
C ASN A 29 3.87 -5.55 2.82
N PRO A 30 5.12 -6.05 2.78
CA PRO A 30 6.22 -5.34 2.16
C PRO A 30 6.07 -5.35 0.63
N VAL A 31 6.04 -4.16 0.02
CA VAL A 31 5.94 -3.96 -1.43
C VAL A 31 7.08 -3.08 -1.91
N ALA A 32 7.71 -3.42 -3.03
CA ALA A 32 8.79 -2.62 -3.58
C ALA A 32 8.28 -1.24 -4.05
N LEU A 33 9.02 -0.18 -3.74
CA LEU A 33 8.69 1.21 -4.09
C LEU A 33 8.47 1.39 -5.60
N ALA A 34 9.21 0.67 -6.43
CA ALA A 34 9.10 0.71 -7.89
C ALA A 34 7.73 0.27 -8.45
N LEU A 35 6.90 -0.40 -7.64
CA LEU A 35 5.55 -0.82 -8.02
C LEU A 35 4.47 0.18 -7.60
N LEU A 36 4.82 1.15 -6.76
CA LEU A 36 3.89 2.10 -6.17
C LEU A 36 4.01 3.47 -6.87
N PRO A 37 2.95 4.29 -6.83
CA PRO A 37 3.03 5.67 -7.29
C PRO A 37 4.12 6.44 -6.52
N PRO A 38 4.91 7.31 -7.18
CA PRO A 38 6.01 8.02 -6.55
C PRO A 38 5.56 9.06 -5.50
N GLU A 39 4.28 9.44 -5.48
CA GLU A 39 3.72 10.45 -4.57
C GLU A 39 3.25 9.89 -3.22
N ILE A 40 3.52 8.60 -2.91
CA ILE A 40 3.08 8.00 -1.64
C ILE A 40 3.89 8.50 -0.44
N GLU A 41 3.22 8.65 0.69
CA GLU A 41 3.80 9.03 1.98
C GLU A 41 3.25 8.12 3.10
N VAL A 42 3.84 8.18 4.30
CA VAL A 42 3.29 7.46 5.46
C VAL A 42 1.89 7.98 5.77
N GLY A 43 0.93 7.06 5.91
CA GLY A 43 -0.49 7.36 6.07
C GLY A 43 -1.26 7.47 4.75
N SER A 44 -0.58 7.46 3.59
CA SER A 44 -1.27 7.43 2.29
C SER A 44 -2.12 6.17 2.15
N LYS A 45 -3.33 6.34 1.62
CA LYS A 45 -4.23 5.23 1.31
C LYS A 45 -4.03 4.79 -0.12
N ILE A 46 -3.91 3.48 -0.32
CA ILE A 46 -3.66 2.88 -1.63
C ILE A 46 -4.74 1.85 -1.92
N LYS A 47 -5.31 1.91 -3.13
CA LYS A 47 -6.15 0.85 -3.69
C LYS A 47 -5.30 -0.02 -4.61
N CYS A 48 -5.35 -1.33 -4.41
CA CYS A 48 -4.80 -2.31 -5.34
C CYS A 48 -5.93 -3.00 -6.10
N GLU A 49 -5.93 -2.87 -7.41
CA GLU A 49 -6.93 -3.50 -8.29
C GLU A 49 -6.26 -3.90 -9.61
N TYR A 50 -6.49 -5.13 -10.06
CA TYR A 50 -5.84 -5.68 -11.27
C TYR A 50 -4.30 -5.51 -11.32
N PHE A 51 -3.64 -5.69 -10.16
CA PHE A 51 -2.18 -5.51 -10.00
C PHE A 51 -1.67 -4.07 -10.24
N GLN A 52 -2.57 -3.09 -10.19
CA GLN A 52 -2.23 -1.67 -10.23
C GLN A 52 -2.50 -1.05 -8.87
N TYR A 53 -1.58 -0.17 -8.44
CA TYR A 53 -1.69 0.58 -7.21
C TYR A 53 -2.04 2.04 -7.52
N GLU A 54 -3.10 2.54 -6.88
CA GLU A 54 -3.59 3.90 -7.04
C GLU A 54 -3.71 4.56 -5.67
N ILE A 55 -3.24 5.81 -5.55
CA ILE A 55 -3.47 6.61 -4.34
C ILE A 55 -4.95 7.01 -4.28
N ILE A 56 -5.57 6.81 -3.12
CA ILE A 56 -7.00 7.08 -2.89
C ILE A 56 -7.19 8.01 -1.69
N GLY A 57 -6.65 9.23 -1.78
CA GLY A 57 -6.95 10.32 -0.83
C GLY A 57 -6.35 10.14 0.56
#